data_AF-A0A497I2Q1-F1
#
_entry.id   AF-A0A497I2Q1-F1
#
_cell.length_a   1.000
_cell.length_b   1.000
_cell.length_c   1.000
_cell.angle_alpha   90.00
_cell.angle_beta   90.00
_cell.angle_gamma   90.00
#
_symmetry.space_group_name_H-M   'P 1'
#
loop_
_entity.id
_entity.type
_entity.pdbx_description
1 polymer ?
#
loop_
_entity_poly.entity_id
_entity_poly.type
_entity_poly.pdbx_seq_one_letter_code
_entity_poly.pdbx_strand_id
1 'polypeptide(L)'
;DEPPVNKDAVEYSKKFGVNLFDLVFYGGEEYELVVTIKPKMLEDAIISVREVGGSLIPIGRVTEERVIKTRWFGREVTVERRGYEHFK
;
A
#
# COMPACT_ATOMS: atom_id res chain seq x y z
N ASP A 1 9.02 6.78 6.12
CA ASP A 1 9.69 7.23 4.88
C ASP A 1 10.05 6.09 3.93
N GLU A 2 10.00 4.85 4.39
CA GLU A 2 10.03 3.65 3.53
C GLU A 2 8.62 3.04 3.42
N PRO A 3 8.14 2.76 2.21
CA PRO A 3 6.85 2.10 1.99
C PRO A 3 6.94 0.63 2.45
N PRO A 4 5.84 0.05 2.98
CA PRO A 4 5.81 -1.36 3.35
C PRO A 4 5.79 -2.22 2.09
N VAL A 5 6.98 -2.62 1.65
CA VAL A 5 7.18 -3.41 0.43
C VAL A 5 7.85 -4.73 0.80
N ASN A 6 7.30 -5.83 0.33
CA ASN A 6 7.90 -7.14 0.53
C ASN A 6 9.28 -7.22 -0.18
N LYS A 7 10.28 -7.79 0.50
CA LYS A 7 11.62 -8.01 -0.05
C LYS A 7 11.59 -8.79 -1.37
N ASP A 8 10.68 -9.74 -1.50
CA ASP A 8 10.53 -10.54 -2.72
C ASP A 8 10.14 -9.67 -3.92
N ALA A 9 9.29 -8.65 -3.72
CA ALA A 9 8.94 -7.69 -4.77
C ALA A 9 10.15 -6.83 -5.18
N VAL A 10 11.00 -6.45 -4.23
CA VAL A 10 12.25 -5.73 -4.49
C VAL A 10 13.22 -6.59 -5.30
N GLU A 11 13.41 -7.85 -4.91
CA GLU A 11 14.28 -8.79 -5.61
C GLU A 11 13.75 -9.10 -7.01
N TYR A 12 12.44 -9.32 -7.14
CA TYR A 12 11.79 -9.53 -8.43
C TYR A 12 11.98 -8.33 -9.36
N SER A 13 11.75 -7.11 -8.86
CA SER A 13 11.98 -5.87 -9.61
C SER A 13 13.40 -5.77 -10.14
N LYS A 14 14.40 -6.07 -9.32
CA LYS A 14 15.82 -6.06 -9.72
C LYS A 14 16.14 -7.16 -10.74
N LYS A 15 15.62 -8.37 -10.52
CA LYS A 15 15.90 -9.54 -11.35
C LYS A 15 15.32 -9.41 -12.76
N PHE A 16 14.12 -8.84 -12.88
CA PHE A 16 13.40 -8.76 -14.15
C PHE A 16 13.37 -7.35 -14.77
N GLY A 17 13.99 -6.36 -14.11
CA GLY A 17 14.07 -4.99 -14.62
C GLY A 17 12.72 -4.27 -14.66
N VAL A 18 11.74 -4.72 -13.88
CA VAL A 18 10.41 -4.09 -13.79
C VAL A 18 10.40 -3.02 -12.71
N ASN A 19 9.58 -1.98 -12.89
CA ASN A 19 9.49 -0.88 -11.93
C ASN A 19 8.78 -1.33 -10.64
N LEU A 20 9.47 -1.22 -9.50
CA LEU A 20 8.91 -1.58 -8.19
C LEU A 20 7.68 -0.76 -7.81
N PHE A 21 7.63 0.53 -8.18
CA PHE A 21 6.47 1.38 -7.93
C PHE A 21 5.23 0.82 -8.62
N ASP A 22 5.40 0.38 -9.87
CA ASP A 22 4.29 -0.18 -10.66
C ASP A 22 3.84 -1.53 -10.11
N LEU A 23 4.77 -2.38 -9.62
CA LEU A 23 4.39 -3.62 -8.93
C LEU A 23 3.53 -3.35 -7.69
N VAL A 24 3.87 -2.33 -6.90
CA VAL A 24 3.20 -2.06 -5.62
C VAL A 24 1.85 -1.36 -5.81
N PHE A 25 1.75 -0.42 -6.73
CA PHE A 25 0.53 0.38 -6.90
C PHE A 25 -0.37 -0.09 -8.04
N TYR A 26 0.18 -0.83 -9.01
CA TYR A 26 -0.51 -1.20 -10.25
C TYR A 26 -0.38 -2.69 -10.60
N GLY A 27 0.14 -3.53 -9.69
CA GLY A 27 0.24 -4.98 -9.86
C GLY A 27 -1.14 -5.64 -9.85
N GLY A 28 -1.81 -5.62 -8.71
CA GLY A 28 -3.12 -6.25 -8.53
C GLY A 28 -3.02 -7.72 -8.15
N GLU A 29 -4.17 -8.32 -7.86
CA GLU A 29 -4.29 -9.73 -7.43
C GLU A 29 -3.60 -10.06 -6.10
N GLU A 30 -3.32 -9.08 -5.25
CA GLU A 30 -2.78 -9.33 -3.91
C GLU A 30 -3.84 -9.90 -2.96
N TYR A 31 -5.14 -9.65 -3.24
CA TYR A 31 -6.28 -10.03 -2.40
C TYR A 31 -6.17 -9.56 -0.93
N GLU A 32 -5.36 -8.53 -0.67
CA GLU A 32 -5.19 -7.90 0.64
C GLU A 32 -6.32 -6.89 0.95
N LEU A 33 -6.54 -6.65 2.24
CA LEU A 33 -7.55 -5.69 2.70
C LEU A 33 -6.97 -4.29 2.90
N VAL A 34 -7.60 -3.28 2.28
CA VAL A 34 -7.34 -1.87 2.56
C VAL A 34 -8.54 -1.29 3.30
N VAL A 35 -8.31 -0.89 4.56
CA VAL A 35 -9.38 -0.41 5.46
C VAL A 35 -9.05 0.98 6.02
N THR A 36 -10.07 1.68 6.50
CA THR A 36 -9.91 2.95 7.23
C THR A 36 -10.37 2.77 8.67
N ILE A 37 -9.62 3.34 9.61
CA ILE A 37 -9.85 3.19 11.06
C ILE A 37 -9.80 4.57 11.69
N LYS A 38 -10.72 4.84 12.62
CA LYS A 38 -10.69 6.08 13.39
C LYS A 38 -9.37 6.15 14.19
N PRO A 39 -8.64 7.28 14.21
CA PRO A 39 -7.33 7.35 14.87
C PRO A 39 -7.32 6.85 16.32
N LYS A 40 -8.38 7.16 17.08
CA LYS A 40 -8.55 6.72 18.48
C LYS A 40 -8.71 5.21 18.68
N MET A 41 -8.93 4.44 17.62
CA MET A 41 -9.12 2.97 17.64
C MET A 41 -7.97 2.23 16.95
N LEU A 42 -6.96 2.96 16.44
CA LEU A 42 -5.92 2.36 15.62
C LEU A 42 -5.09 1.33 16.40
N GLU A 43 -4.71 1.67 17.63
CA GLU A 43 -3.91 0.79 18.49
C GLU A 43 -4.68 -0.49 18.85
N ASP A 44 -5.93 -0.35 19.31
CA ASP A 44 -6.82 -1.48 19.59
C ASP A 44 -6.97 -2.39 18.37
N ALA A 45 -7.19 -1.82 17.18
CA ALA A 45 -7.35 -2.59 15.95
C ALA A 45 -6.07 -3.36 15.58
N ILE A 46 -4.89 -2.75 15.73
CA ILE A 46 -3.59 -3.43 15.50
C ILE A 46 -3.44 -4.61 16.47
N ILE A 47 -3.77 -4.41 17.76
CA ILE A 47 -3.69 -5.47 18.77
C ILE A 47 -4.66 -6.61 18.42
N SER A 48 -5.92 -6.32 18.14
CA SER A 48 -6.93 -7.34 17.83
C SER A 48 -6.59 -8.15 16.58
N VAL A 49 -6.09 -7.52 15.52
CA VAL A 49 -5.67 -8.23 14.30
C VAL A 49 -4.45 -9.12 14.60
N ARG A 50 -3.49 -8.65 15.41
CA ARG A 50 -2.32 -9.43 15.79
C ARG A 50 -2.68 -10.65 16.65
N GLU A 51 -3.64 -10.53 17.55
CA GLU A 51 -4.08 -11.63 18.43
C GLU A 51 -4.67 -12.82 17.65
N VAL A 52 -5.27 -12.57 16.49
CA VAL A 52 -5.78 -13.61 15.58
C VAL A 52 -4.75 -14.05 14.54
N GLY A 53 -3.50 -13.61 14.66
CA GLY A 53 -2.39 -13.98 13.78
C GLY A 53 -2.29 -13.17 12.49
N GLY A 54 -3.08 -12.12 12.34
CA GLY A 54 -3.01 -11.20 11.20
C GLY A 54 -1.97 -10.09 11.39
N SER A 55 -1.81 -9.26 10.35
CA SER A 55 -1.03 -8.04 10.43
C SER A 55 -1.85 -6.86 9.90
N LEU A 56 -1.73 -5.72 10.56
CA LEU A 56 -2.36 -4.47 10.15
C LEU A 56 -1.31 -3.38 10.13
N ILE A 57 -1.01 -2.85 8.94
CA ILE A 57 0.06 -1.88 8.73
C ILE A 57 -0.58 -0.52 8.44
N PRO A 58 -0.35 0.51 9.27
CA PRO A 58 -0.78 1.86 8.95
C PRO A 58 0.01 2.39 7.74
N ILE A 59 -0.68 2.58 6.61
CA ILE A 59 -0.05 3.01 5.34
C ILE A 59 -0.28 4.49 5.00
N GLY A 60 -1.11 5.20 5.78
CA GLY A 60 -1.41 6.60 5.51
C GLY A 60 -2.59 7.13 6.32
N ARG A 61 -3.17 8.24 5.84
CA ARG A 61 -4.34 8.89 6.43
C ARG A 61 -5.29 9.37 5.35
N VAL A 62 -6.58 9.33 5.64
CA VAL A 62 -7.62 9.94 4.79
C VAL A 62 -7.62 11.45 5.02
N THR A 63 -7.75 12.23 3.96
CA THR A 63 -7.85 13.69 3.99
C THR A 63 -9.04 14.15 3.14
N GLU A 64 -9.37 15.43 3.20
CA GLU A 64 -10.43 16.03 2.36
C GLU A 64 -10.02 16.18 0.89
N GLU A 65 -8.72 16.11 0.58
CA GLU A 65 -8.22 16.24 -0.78
C GLU A 65 -8.65 15.06 -1.66
N ARG A 66 -9.09 15.36 -2.90
CA ARG A 66 -9.46 14.34 -3.90
C ARG A 66 -8.25 13.86 -4.71
N VAL A 67 -7.17 13.52 -4.03
CA VAL A 67 -5.91 13.05 -4.62
C VAL A 67 -5.28 11.98 -3.73
N ILE A 68 -4.63 11.00 -4.36
CA ILE A 68 -3.80 10.02 -3.65
C ILE A 68 -2.35 10.44 -3.80
N LYS A 69 -1.70 10.75 -2.70
CA LYS A 69 -0.26 11.06 -2.63
C LYS A 69 0.43 10.01 -1.77
N THR A 70 1.63 9.63 -2.17
CA THR A 70 2.50 8.74 -1.40
C THR A 70 3.87 9.37 -1.23
N ARG A 71 4.54 9.02 -0.13
CA ARG A 71 5.97 9.28 0.02
C ARG A 71 6.72 8.01 -0.34
N TRP A 72 7.32 8.02 -1.51
CA TRP A 72 8.08 6.92 -2.07
C TRP A 72 9.58 7.17 -1.91
N PHE A 73 10.23 6.47 -0.97
CA PHE A 73 11.66 6.61 -0.65
C PHE A 73 12.11 8.08 -0.53
N GLY A 74 11.40 8.83 0.31
CA GLY A 74 11.66 10.25 0.58
C GLY A 74 11.14 11.24 -0.45
N ARG A 75 10.57 10.78 -1.58
CA ARG A 75 9.96 11.65 -2.61
C ARG A 75 8.44 11.64 -2.51
N GLU A 76 7.81 12.80 -2.63
CA GLU A 76 6.36 12.87 -2.77
C GLU A 76 5.95 12.59 -4.23
N VAL A 77 5.01 11.67 -4.42
CA VAL A 77 4.52 11.24 -5.73
C VAL A 77 3.00 11.16 -5.68
N THR A 78 2.34 11.68 -6.71
CA THR A 78 0.90 11.45 -6.91
C THR A 78 0.69 10.07 -7.52
N VAL A 79 -0.14 9.25 -6.90
CA VAL A 79 -0.53 7.95 -7.43
C VAL A 79 -1.69 8.17 -8.40
N GLU A 80 -1.43 8.02 -9.68
CA GLU A 80 -2.47 8.14 -10.70
C GLU A 80 -3.47 7.00 -10.59
N ARG A 81 -4.74 7.29 -10.92
CA ARG A 81 -5.79 6.27 -11.02
C ARG A 81 -5.52 5.41 -12.27
N ARG A 82 -4.78 4.32 -12.05
CA ARG A 82 -4.55 3.23 -13.00
C ARG A 82 -4.97 1.92 -12.34
N GLY A 83 -5.03 0.85 -13.13
CA GLY A 83 -5.39 -0.48 -12.65
C GLY A 83 -6.06 -1.29 -13.74
N TYR A 84 -6.43 -2.52 -13.42
CA TYR A 84 -7.06 -3.42 -14.36
C TYR A 84 -8.47 -2.94 -14.75
N GLU A 85 -8.72 -2.83 -16.05
CA GLU A 85 -10.01 -2.48 -16.63
C GLU A 85 -10.38 -3.56 -17.66
N HIS A 86 -11.43 -4.35 -17.41
CA HIS A 86 -11.78 -5.52 -18.22
C HIS A 86 -12.07 -5.22 -19.71
N PHE A 87 -12.46 -3.98 -20.02
CA PHE A 87 -12.96 -3.59 -21.34
C PHE A 87 -12.27 -2.32 -21.88
N LYS A 88 -11.11 -1.96 -21.32
CA LYS A 88 -10.22 -0.97 -21.91
C LYS A 88 -8.98 -1.64 -22.48
#